data_AF-K2DQS4-F1
#
_entry.id   AF-K2DQS4-F1
#
_cell.length_a   1.000
_cell.length_b   1.000
_cell.length_c   1.000
_cell.angle_alpha   90.00
_cell.angle_beta   90.00
_cell.angle_gamma   90.00
#
_symmetry.space_group_name_H-M   'P 1'
#
loop_
_entity.id
_entity.type
_entity.pdbx_description
1 polymer ?
#
loop_
_entity_poly.entity_id
_entity_poly.type
_entity_poly.pdbx_seq_one_letter_code
_entity_poly.pdbx_strand_id
1 'polypeptide(L)'
;MLDETSQKGVGKTLGGQLYPRYYKGGRLPKSASRNMGKIDLTTAIERSSNPYFAILAGDYFHDPEDLLKAAKLFGYGQKTGIDLPHENKGNVPNDLKINRTGLYSTSIGQHTLLTTPLQTAAMLTSIANGGLFLKPTIVKKITDHTMAQEHELCMQSIREIPMDAKIQRTLLEAMDLVVSGVKGSA
;
A
#
# COMPACT_ATOMS: atom_id res chain seq x y z
N MET A 1 -30.15 29.07 14.77
CA MET A 1 -28.78 29.35 15.26
C MET A 1 -28.17 28.00 15.61
N LEU A 2 -27.45 27.40 14.67
CA LEU A 2 -26.83 26.08 14.87
C LEU A 2 -25.55 26.29 15.67
N ASP A 3 -25.45 25.60 16.79
CA ASP A 3 -24.33 25.62 17.74
C ASP A 3 -22.99 25.32 17.03
N GLU A 4 -22.06 26.27 17.09
CA GLU A 4 -20.70 26.20 16.52
C GLU A 4 -19.75 25.30 17.33
N THR A 5 -20.23 24.63 18.39
CA THR A 5 -19.41 23.67 19.13
C THR A 5 -19.31 22.32 18.40
N SER A 6 -18.11 22.05 17.86
CA SER A 6 -17.62 20.76 17.38
C SER A 6 -18.06 20.32 15.97
N GLN A 7 -17.60 21.01 14.92
CA GLN A 7 -17.32 20.32 13.65
C GLN A 7 -16.26 19.22 13.90
N LYS A 8 -16.70 17.96 14.07
CA LYS A 8 -15.82 16.80 14.27
C LYS A 8 -15.11 16.46 12.96
N GLY A 9 -13.88 16.93 12.79
CA GLY A 9 -12.99 16.55 11.70
C GLY A 9 -12.39 15.14 11.86
N VAL A 10 -11.54 14.76 10.91
CA VAL A 10 -10.78 13.49 10.94
C VAL A 10 -9.37 13.63 11.54
N GLY A 11 -8.90 14.87 11.72
CA GLY A 11 -7.59 15.20 12.27
C GLY A 11 -7.36 16.70 12.29
N LYS A 12 -6.16 17.14 12.70
CA LYS A 12 -5.73 18.54 12.67
C LYS A 12 -4.26 18.63 12.22
N THR A 13 -3.87 19.74 11.62
CA THR A 13 -2.45 20.07 11.38
C THR A 13 -1.74 20.37 12.70
N LEU A 14 -0.40 20.46 12.68
CA LEU A 14 0.38 20.86 13.86
C LEU A 14 0.03 22.28 14.34
N GLY A 15 -0.39 23.17 13.43
CA GLY A 15 -0.89 24.51 13.74
C GLY A 15 -2.36 24.54 14.23
N GLY A 16 -3.00 23.38 14.40
CA GLY A 16 -4.36 23.27 14.94
C GLY A 16 -5.48 23.39 13.90
N GLN A 17 -5.17 23.62 12.62
CA GLN A 17 -6.17 23.68 11.55
C GLN A 17 -6.85 22.32 11.38
N LEU A 18 -8.18 22.31 11.36
CA LEU A 18 -8.98 21.10 11.26
C LEU A 18 -8.97 20.51 9.83
N TYR A 19 -8.88 19.19 9.74
CA TYR A 19 -9.25 18.44 8.54
C TYR A 19 -10.72 18.02 8.63
N PRO A 20 -11.66 18.73 7.96
CA PRO A 20 -13.08 18.37 7.96
C PRO A 20 -13.33 17.04 7.23
N ARG A 21 -14.49 16.43 7.48
CA ARG A 21 -14.86 15.15 6.82
C ARG A 21 -14.96 15.27 5.31
N TYR A 22 -15.50 16.39 4.82
CA TYR A 22 -15.51 16.77 3.42
C TYR A 22 -14.40 17.78 3.19
N TYR A 23 -13.42 17.42 2.36
CA TYR A 23 -12.17 18.17 2.21
C TYR A 23 -11.73 18.16 0.74
N LYS A 24 -11.56 19.37 0.18
CA LYS A 24 -11.14 19.61 -1.21
C LYS A 24 -11.91 18.76 -2.26
N GLY A 25 -13.24 18.72 -2.15
CA GLY A 25 -14.09 18.00 -3.10
C GLY A 25 -14.19 16.49 -2.91
N GLY A 26 -13.58 15.92 -1.86
CA GLY A 26 -13.69 14.50 -1.51
C GLY A 26 -14.07 14.26 -0.05
N ARG A 27 -14.42 13.03 0.29
CA ARG A 27 -14.71 12.61 1.66
C ARG A 27 -13.52 11.85 2.23
N LEU A 28 -12.76 12.46 3.15
CA LEU A 28 -11.64 11.80 3.82
C LEU A 28 -12.15 10.57 4.59
N PRO A 29 -11.41 9.45 4.68
CA PRO A 29 -11.77 8.28 5.50
C PRO A 29 -11.51 8.51 6.99
N LYS A 30 -12.14 7.70 7.88
CA LYS A 30 -11.85 7.72 9.34
C LYS A 30 -10.98 6.52 9.64
N SER A 31 -10.11 6.62 10.64
CA SER A 31 -9.53 5.43 11.28
C SER A 31 -10.50 4.83 12.29
N ALA A 32 -10.32 3.55 12.59
CA ALA A 32 -11.02 2.87 13.69
C ALA A 32 -10.66 3.51 15.04
N SER A 33 -9.36 3.75 15.25
CA SER A 33 -8.82 4.46 16.41
C SER A 33 -9.01 5.98 16.29
N ARG A 34 -9.31 6.63 17.43
CA ARG A 34 -9.42 8.09 17.57
C ARG A 34 -8.29 8.63 18.44
N ASN A 35 -8.13 9.95 18.46
CA ASN A 35 -7.19 10.67 19.33
C ASN A 35 -5.76 10.12 19.25
N MET A 36 -5.27 9.92 18.03
CA MET A 36 -3.99 9.26 17.80
C MET A 36 -2.77 10.12 18.17
N GLY A 37 -2.98 11.39 18.52
CA GLY A 37 -1.91 12.33 18.83
C GLY A 37 -1.24 12.85 17.56
N LYS A 38 0.04 13.23 17.67
CA LYS A 38 0.88 13.56 16.51
C LYS A 38 1.17 12.28 15.73
N ILE A 39 1.06 12.34 14.41
CA ILE A 39 1.26 11.21 13.52
C ILE A 39 2.28 11.60 12.46
N ASP A 40 3.39 10.85 12.39
CA ASP A 40 4.31 10.81 11.26
C ASP A 40 4.07 9.56 10.41
N LEU A 41 4.89 9.34 9.37
CA LEU A 41 4.71 8.18 8.47
C LEU A 41 4.80 6.85 9.23
N THR A 42 5.79 6.70 10.10
CA THR A 42 5.99 5.48 10.90
C THR A 42 4.78 5.19 11.78
N THR A 43 4.29 6.20 12.51
CA THR A 43 3.10 6.08 13.35
C THR A 43 1.84 5.85 12.52
N ALA A 44 1.77 6.41 11.31
CA ALA A 44 0.63 6.22 10.40
C ALA A 44 0.52 4.77 9.93
N ILE A 45 1.65 4.10 9.69
CA ILE A 45 1.71 2.67 9.36
C ILE A 45 1.40 1.84 10.62
N GLU A 46 2.14 2.06 11.73
CA GLU A 46 1.96 1.34 13.01
C GLU A 46 0.48 1.27 13.43
N ARG A 47 -0.22 2.39 13.29
CA ARG A 47 -1.57 2.57 13.83
C ARG A 47 -2.67 2.62 12.78
N SER A 48 -2.34 2.33 11.52
CA SER A 48 -3.28 2.35 10.39
C SER A 48 -4.10 3.66 10.27
N SER A 49 -3.41 4.79 10.10
CA SER A 49 -4.04 6.12 10.01
C SER A 49 -4.60 6.43 8.62
N ASN A 50 -5.87 6.11 8.39
CA ASN A 50 -6.57 6.40 7.14
C ASN A 50 -6.54 7.89 6.74
N PRO A 51 -6.78 8.87 7.65
CA PRO A 51 -6.68 10.28 7.30
C PRO A 51 -5.28 10.68 6.84
N TYR A 52 -4.23 10.12 7.44
CA TYR A 52 -2.84 10.44 7.08
C TYR A 52 -2.57 10.08 5.61
N PHE A 53 -2.87 8.83 5.19
CA PHE A 53 -2.63 8.39 3.81
C PHE A 53 -3.51 9.12 2.80
N ALA A 54 -4.76 9.42 3.16
CA ALA A 54 -5.65 10.20 2.29
C ALA A 54 -5.17 11.65 2.10
N ILE A 55 -4.66 12.29 3.16
CA ILE A 55 -4.09 13.64 3.09
C ILE A 55 -2.77 13.61 2.31
N LEU A 56 -1.91 12.61 2.55
CA LEU A 56 -0.66 12.41 1.79
C LEU A 56 -0.95 12.33 0.28
N ALA A 57 -1.87 11.46 -0.11
CA ALA A 57 -2.25 11.30 -1.52
C ALA A 57 -2.93 12.55 -2.11
N GLY A 58 -3.72 13.28 -1.32
CA GLY A 58 -4.47 14.44 -1.80
C GLY A 58 -3.69 15.74 -1.87
N ASP A 59 -2.79 15.96 -0.93
CA ASP A 59 -2.16 17.27 -0.70
C ASP A 59 -0.66 17.29 -1.02
N TYR A 60 0.01 16.12 -1.01
CA TYR A 60 1.47 16.04 -1.15
C TYR A 60 1.93 15.33 -2.42
N PHE A 61 1.11 14.45 -3.00
CA PHE A 61 1.41 13.89 -4.31
C PHE A 61 1.23 14.97 -5.38
N HIS A 62 2.16 15.02 -6.34
CA HIS A 62 2.09 15.95 -7.45
C HIS A 62 0.92 15.59 -8.38
N ASP A 63 0.85 14.33 -8.82
CA ASP A 63 -0.26 13.81 -9.63
C ASP A 63 -0.98 12.68 -8.85
N PRO A 64 -2.32 12.72 -8.70
CA PRO A 64 -3.10 11.59 -8.17
C PRO A 64 -2.78 10.22 -8.81
N GLU A 65 -2.36 10.22 -10.08
CA GLU A 65 -1.95 9.00 -10.79
C GLU A 65 -0.64 8.41 -10.28
N ASP A 66 0.18 9.14 -9.53
CA ASP A 66 1.42 8.61 -8.97
C ASP A 66 1.15 7.43 -8.03
N LEU A 67 -0.01 7.42 -7.35
CA LEU A 67 -0.48 6.28 -6.58
C LEU A 67 -0.73 5.04 -7.47
N LEU A 68 -1.30 5.24 -8.66
CA LEU A 68 -1.58 4.16 -9.61
C LEU A 68 -0.31 3.66 -10.30
N LYS A 69 0.64 4.57 -10.59
CA LYS A 69 1.98 4.21 -11.08
C LYS A 69 2.71 3.36 -10.05
N ALA A 70 2.70 3.77 -8.78
CA ALA A 70 3.28 3.00 -7.68
C ALA A 70 2.61 1.62 -7.56
N ALA A 71 1.27 1.55 -7.56
CA ALA A 71 0.55 0.28 -7.49
C ALA A 71 0.96 -0.69 -8.63
N LYS A 72 1.07 -0.21 -9.86
CA LYS A 72 1.52 -1.01 -11.01
C LYS A 72 2.99 -1.41 -10.92
N LEU A 73 3.84 -0.52 -10.38
CA LEU A 73 5.26 -0.80 -10.14
C LEU A 73 5.41 -1.98 -9.16
N PHE A 74 4.59 -2.01 -8.11
CA PHE A 74 4.46 -3.11 -7.15
C PHE A 74 3.62 -4.31 -7.66
N GLY A 75 3.33 -4.38 -8.97
CA GLY A 75 2.73 -5.56 -9.60
C GLY A 75 1.20 -5.64 -9.56
N TYR A 76 0.50 -4.65 -8.99
CA TYR A 76 -0.97 -4.65 -9.01
C TYR A 76 -1.53 -4.35 -10.41
N GLY A 77 -2.69 -4.94 -10.71
CA GLY A 77 -3.34 -4.84 -12.02
C GLY A 77 -2.68 -5.67 -13.12
N GLN A 78 -1.66 -6.47 -12.77
CA GLN A 78 -0.89 -7.32 -13.68
C GLN A 78 -0.79 -8.73 -13.10
N LYS A 79 -0.73 -9.73 -13.99
CA LYS A 79 -0.38 -11.09 -13.60
C LYS A 79 1.05 -11.11 -13.05
N THR A 80 1.28 -11.82 -11.95
CA THR A 80 2.62 -12.05 -11.39
C THR A 80 3.45 -12.98 -12.29
N GLY A 81 2.78 -13.78 -13.13
CA GLY A 81 3.43 -14.72 -14.03
C GLY A 81 3.77 -16.04 -13.36
N ILE A 82 3.20 -16.33 -12.18
CA ILE A 82 3.32 -17.64 -11.53
C ILE A 82 3.00 -18.77 -12.50
N ASP A 83 3.64 -19.91 -12.28
CA ASP A 83 3.54 -21.16 -13.02
C ASP A 83 2.18 -21.89 -12.86
N LEU A 84 1.11 -21.14 -12.61
CA LEU A 84 -0.25 -21.66 -12.49
C LEU A 84 -1.18 -21.09 -13.58
N PRO A 85 -2.10 -21.91 -14.11
CA PRO A 85 -3.11 -21.43 -15.04
C PRO A 85 -4.11 -20.52 -14.30
N HIS A 86 -4.86 -19.73 -15.08
CA HIS A 86 -5.98 -18.91 -14.60
C HIS A 86 -5.67 -17.83 -13.55
N GLU A 87 -4.43 -17.31 -13.52
CA GLU A 87 -4.12 -16.16 -12.67
C GLU A 87 -5.03 -14.95 -12.99
N ASN A 88 -5.59 -14.35 -11.94
CA ASN A 88 -6.35 -13.10 -12.04
C ASN A 88 -5.40 -11.90 -11.91
N LYS A 89 -5.53 -10.91 -12.78
CA LYS A 89 -4.72 -9.68 -12.75
C LYS A 89 -5.20 -8.65 -11.71
N GLY A 90 -6.39 -8.84 -11.13
CA GLY A 90 -7.03 -7.86 -10.26
C GLY A 90 -7.55 -6.64 -11.03
N ASN A 91 -7.69 -5.52 -10.33
CA ASN A 91 -8.09 -4.23 -10.89
C ASN A 91 -7.38 -3.08 -10.19
N VAL A 92 -6.93 -2.09 -10.96
CA VAL A 92 -6.38 -0.82 -10.44
C VAL A 92 -7.30 0.30 -10.93
N PRO A 93 -7.71 1.25 -10.06
CA PRO A 93 -8.60 2.34 -10.46
C PRO A 93 -8.04 3.18 -11.61
N ASN A 94 -8.91 3.91 -12.31
CA ASN A 94 -8.57 4.76 -13.46
C ASN A 94 -9.24 6.15 -13.42
N ASP A 95 -9.87 6.51 -12.30
CA ASP A 95 -10.65 7.73 -12.12
C ASP A 95 -10.07 8.68 -11.07
N LEU A 96 -8.86 8.42 -10.56
CA LEU A 96 -8.33 9.14 -9.39
C LEU A 96 -8.08 10.64 -9.63
N LYS A 97 -7.86 11.07 -10.89
CA LYS A 97 -7.72 12.49 -11.25
C LYS A 97 -9.00 13.30 -11.04
N ILE A 98 -10.17 12.68 -11.26
CA ILE A 98 -11.47 13.36 -11.23
C ILE A 98 -12.32 12.96 -10.03
N ASN A 99 -12.02 11.82 -9.39
CA ASN A 99 -12.72 11.31 -8.23
C ASN A 99 -11.87 11.43 -6.97
N ARG A 100 -12.00 12.57 -6.29
CA ARG A 100 -11.24 12.86 -5.07
C ARG A 100 -11.53 11.86 -3.93
N THR A 101 -12.79 11.44 -3.78
CA THR A 101 -13.14 10.41 -2.77
C THR A 101 -12.54 9.05 -3.14
N GLY A 102 -12.49 8.73 -4.44
CA GLY A 102 -11.77 7.59 -4.99
C GLY A 102 -10.29 7.63 -4.62
N LEU A 103 -9.60 8.75 -4.86
CA LEU A 103 -8.19 8.95 -4.49
C LEU A 103 -7.94 8.70 -3.00
N TYR A 104 -8.74 9.33 -2.13
CA TYR A 104 -8.63 9.14 -0.68
C TYR A 104 -8.87 7.68 -0.28
N SER A 105 -9.82 6.99 -0.92
CA SER A 105 -10.15 5.60 -0.61
C SER A 105 -9.10 4.62 -1.15
N THR A 106 -8.56 4.85 -2.35
CA THR A 106 -7.50 4.02 -2.93
C THR A 106 -6.21 4.11 -2.13
N SER A 107 -5.90 5.27 -1.54
CA SER A 107 -4.71 5.44 -0.68
C SER A 107 -4.71 4.52 0.57
N ILE A 108 -5.88 3.99 0.94
CA ILE A 108 -6.05 3.05 2.06
C ILE A 108 -6.48 1.64 1.60
N GLY A 109 -6.29 1.33 0.31
CA GLY A 109 -6.60 0.01 -0.26
C GLY A 109 -8.09 -0.23 -0.55
N GLN A 110 -8.92 0.80 -0.60
CA GLN A 110 -10.35 0.71 -0.94
C GLN A 110 -10.62 1.30 -2.35
N HIS A 111 -11.89 1.57 -2.67
CA HIS A 111 -12.39 1.92 -4.01
C HIS A 111 -12.46 0.69 -4.93
N THR A 112 -12.25 0.85 -6.24
CA THR A 112 -12.29 -0.23 -7.23
C THR A 112 -10.99 -1.04 -7.30
N LEU A 113 -10.05 -0.82 -6.38
CA LEU A 113 -8.82 -1.62 -6.27
C LEU A 113 -9.19 -3.07 -5.89
N LEU A 114 -8.75 -4.03 -6.70
CA LEU A 114 -8.88 -5.46 -6.44
C LEU A 114 -7.52 -6.11 -6.63
N THR A 115 -7.09 -6.90 -5.64
CA THR A 115 -5.80 -7.59 -5.68
C THR A 115 -5.97 -9.06 -5.32
N THR A 116 -5.06 -9.90 -5.78
CA THR A 116 -4.95 -11.28 -5.28
C THR A 116 -4.04 -11.32 -4.06
N PRO A 117 -4.21 -12.29 -3.14
CA PRO A 117 -3.26 -12.48 -2.04
C PRO A 117 -1.81 -12.67 -2.52
N LEU A 118 -1.62 -13.31 -3.67
CA LEU A 118 -0.31 -13.51 -4.29
C LEU A 118 0.34 -12.19 -4.73
N GLN A 119 -0.42 -11.26 -5.33
CA GLN A 119 0.09 -9.93 -5.67
C GLN A 119 0.53 -9.17 -4.41
N THR A 120 -0.27 -9.23 -3.34
CA THR A 120 0.09 -8.59 -2.06
C THR A 120 1.35 -9.21 -1.45
N ALA A 121 1.49 -10.53 -1.49
CA ALA A 121 2.70 -11.22 -1.02
C ALA A 121 3.94 -10.84 -1.85
N ALA A 122 3.81 -10.73 -3.18
CA ALA A 122 4.89 -10.31 -4.06
C ALA A 122 5.30 -8.85 -3.79
N MET A 123 4.33 -7.95 -3.58
CA MET A 123 4.57 -6.56 -3.18
C MET A 123 5.37 -6.50 -1.87
N LEU A 124 4.94 -7.20 -0.82
CA LEU A 124 5.63 -7.21 0.48
C LEU A 124 7.04 -7.79 0.37
N THR A 125 7.20 -8.88 -0.39
CA THR A 125 8.51 -9.50 -0.63
C THR A 125 9.45 -8.56 -1.37
N SER A 126 8.95 -7.75 -2.31
CA SER A 126 9.78 -6.76 -3.00
C SER A 126 10.32 -5.68 -2.05
N ILE A 127 9.57 -5.30 -1.01
CA ILE A 127 10.06 -4.40 0.04
C ILE A 127 11.13 -5.11 0.88
N ALA A 128 10.88 -6.35 1.29
CA ALA A 128 11.84 -7.15 2.06
C ALA A 128 13.17 -7.38 1.32
N ASN A 129 13.12 -7.55 0.00
CA ASN A 129 14.27 -7.85 -0.86
C ASN A 129 14.86 -6.61 -1.53
N GLY A 130 14.80 -5.43 -0.90
CA GLY A 130 15.51 -4.24 -1.37
C GLY A 130 15.01 -3.67 -2.70
N GLY A 131 13.73 -3.89 -3.03
CA GLY A 131 13.11 -3.45 -4.26
C GLY A 131 13.12 -4.47 -5.40
N LEU A 132 13.73 -5.65 -5.22
CA LEU A 132 13.70 -6.70 -6.23
C LEU A 132 12.32 -7.36 -6.30
N PHE A 133 11.58 -7.13 -7.38
CA PHE A 133 10.33 -7.81 -7.62
C PHE A 133 10.61 -9.14 -8.32
N LEU A 134 10.54 -10.22 -7.55
CA LEU A 134 10.76 -11.58 -8.03
C LEU A 134 9.48 -12.18 -8.57
N LYS A 135 9.58 -12.90 -9.69
CA LYS A 135 8.50 -13.74 -10.20
C LYS A 135 8.21 -14.86 -9.19
N PRO A 136 6.98 -14.98 -8.66
CA PRO A 136 6.60 -16.11 -7.81
C PRO A 136 6.72 -17.42 -8.60
N THR A 137 7.24 -18.46 -7.95
CA THR A 137 7.44 -19.80 -8.54
C THR A 137 7.05 -20.87 -7.53
N ILE A 138 6.41 -21.95 -8.01
CA ILE A 138 6.07 -23.12 -7.20
C ILE A 138 7.04 -24.25 -7.49
N VAL A 139 7.42 -24.44 -8.76
CA VAL A 139 8.40 -25.44 -9.15
C VAL A 139 9.81 -24.99 -8.76
N LYS A 140 10.43 -25.70 -7.83
CA LYS A 140 11.85 -25.49 -7.46
C LYS A 140 12.78 -26.23 -8.41
N LYS A 141 12.44 -27.48 -8.75
CA LYS A 141 13.32 -28.40 -9.46
C LYS A 141 12.52 -29.39 -10.29
N ILE A 142 13.05 -29.74 -11.46
CA ILE A 142 12.52 -30.81 -12.32
C ILE A 142 13.62 -31.87 -12.44
N THR A 143 13.26 -33.12 -12.15
CA THR A 143 14.16 -34.28 -12.28
C THR A 143 13.57 -35.27 -13.27
N ASP A 144 14.44 -35.99 -13.97
CA ASP A 144 14.03 -37.16 -14.73
C ASP A 144 13.79 -38.38 -13.82
N HIS A 145 13.25 -39.47 -14.36
CA HIS A 145 13.01 -40.72 -13.61
C HIS A 145 14.29 -41.40 -13.11
N THR A 146 15.43 -41.07 -13.71
CA THR A 146 16.74 -41.64 -13.37
C THR A 146 17.50 -40.81 -12.34
N MET A 147 16.98 -39.65 -11.94
CA MET A 147 17.65 -38.62 -11.14
C MET A 147 19.01 -38.18 -11.72
N ALA A 148 19.24 -38.42 -13.02
CA ALA A 148 20.53 -38.19 -13.66
C ALA A 148 20.64 -36.75 -14.19
N GLN A 149 19.52 -36.16 -14.62
CA GLN A 149 19.44 -34.76 -15.00
C GLN A 149 18.55 -33.98 -14.04
N GLU A 150 19.13 -32.94 -13.46
CA GLU A 150 18.48 -32.05 -12.52
C GLU A 150 18.48 -30.63 -13.07
N HIS A 151 17.30 -30.05 -13.27
CA HIS A 151 17.15 -28.66 -13.66
C HIS A 151 16.52 -27.87 -12.50
N GLU A 152 17.33 -27.05 -11.83
CA GLU A 152 16.85 -26.11 -10.82
C GLU A 152 16.42 -24.81 -11.49
N LEU A 153 15.20 -24.36 -11.16
CA LEU A 153 14.67 -23.11 -11.70
C LEU A 153 15.19 -21.95 -10.84
N CYS A 154 16.03 -21.11 -11.43
CA CYS A 154 16.53 -19.91 -10.75
C CYS A 154 15.40 -18.88 -10.59
N MET A 155 15.36 -18.22 -9.43
CA MET A 155 14.46 -17.09 -9.21
C MET A 155 14.75 -15.98 -10.22
N GLN A 156 13.69 -15.44 -10.81
CA GLN A 156 13.78 -14.41 -11.84
C GLN A 156 13.35 -13.07 -11.25
N SER A 157 14.26 -12.09 -11.22
CA SER A 157 13.88 -10.69 -11.01
C SER A 157 13.26 -10.16 -12.29
N ILE A 158 12.02 -9.67 -12.21
CA ILE A 158 11.28 -9.17 -13.38
C ILE A 158 11.27 -7.65 -13.47
N ARG A 159 11.60 -6.95 -12.37
CA ARG A 159 11.80 -5.50 -12.31
C ARG A 159 12.41 -5.10 -10.97
N GLU A 160 12.99 -3.90 -10.95
CA GLU A 160 13.48 -3.25 -9.75
C GLU A 160 12.61 -2.06 -9.39
N ILE A 161 12.31 -1.92 -8.11
CA ILE A 161 11.55 -0.82 -7.53
C ILE A 161 12.57 0.10 -6.87
N PRO A 162 12.62 1.40 -7.20
CA PRO A 162 13.52 2.34 -6.55
C PRO A 162 13.29 2.32 -5.04
N MET A 163 14.26 1.76 -4.32
CA MET A 163 14.17 1.51 -2.88
C MET A 163 15.55 1.71 -2.29
N ASP A 164 15.85 2.92 -1.85
CA ASP A 164 17.09 3.14 -1.10
C ASP A 164 17.01 2.47 0.28
N ALA A 165 18.18 2.20 0.87
CA ALA A 165 18.27 1.49 2.15
C ALA A 165 17.55 2.20 3.30
N LYS A 166 17.44 3.53 3.26
CA LYS A 166 16.76 4.32 4.29
C LYS A 166 15.25 4.16 4.17
N ILE A 167 14.70 4.23 2.95
CA ILE A 167 13.29 3.97 2.68
C ILE A 167 12.94 2.55 3.11
N GLN A 168 13.71 1.56 2.66
CA GLN A 168 13.48 0.16 2.98
C GLN A 168 13.44 -0.06 4.50
N ARG A 169 14.47 0.43 5.20
CA ARG A 169 14.57 0.30 6.66
C ARG A 169 13.40 0.97 7.37
N THR A 170 13.02 2.18 6.96
CA THR A 170 11.90 2.92 7.55
C THR A 170 10.59 2.15 7.38
N LEU A 171 10.35 1.56 6.20
CA LEU A 171 9.15 0.77 5.94
C LEU A 171 9.13 -0.51 6.78
N LEU A 172 10.24 -1.26 6.83
CA LEU A 172 10.31 -2.50 7.60
C LEU A 172 10.16 -2.26 9.10
N GLU A 173 10.81 -1.22 9.65
CA GLU A 173 10.65 -0.82 11.05
C GLU A 173 9.19 -0.42 11.35
N ALA A 174 8.57 0.37 10.47
CA ALA A 174 7.18 0.78 10.65
C ALA A 174 6.19 -0.40 10.58
N MET A 175 6.45 -1.37 9.70
CA MET A 175 5.65 -2.59 9.58
C MET A 175 5.82 -3.53 10.79
N ASP A 176 7.02 -3.65 11.35
CA ASP A 176 7.25 -4.42 12.57
C ASP A 176 6.45 -3.85 13.75
N LEU A 177 6.46 -2.53 13.90
CA LEU A 177 5.73 -1.82 14.96
C LEU A 177 4.21 -2.06 14.92
N VAL A 178 3.64 -2.44 13.77
CA VAL A 178 2.22 -2.81 13.69
C VAL A 178 1.88 -3.97 14.65
N VAL A 179 2.83 -4.89 14.85
CA VAL A 179 2.67 -6.08 15.69
C VAL A 179 3.43 -5.94 17.02
N SER A 180 4.64 -5.40 16.98
CA SER A 180 5.52 -5.31 18.17
C SER A 180 5.29 -4.05 19.01
N GLY A 181 4.71 -3.00 18.40
CA GLY A 181 4.54 -1.69 19.01
C GLY A 181 3.40 -1.64 20.03
N VAL A 182 3.59 -0.89 21.11
CA VAL A 182 2.57 -0.69 22.17
C VAL A 182 1.26 -0.09 21.62
N LYS A 183 1.34 0.67 20.52
CA LYS A 183 0.19 1.27 19.85
C LYS A 183 -0.15 0.59 18.52
N GLY A 184 0.49 -0.55 18.23
CA GLY A 184 0.27 -1.36 17.04
C GLY A 184 -1.20 -1.71 16.83
N SER A 185 -1.58 -1.89 15.57
CA SER A 185 -2.98 -2.16 15.19
C SER A 185 -3.33 -3.63 14.97
N ALA A 186 -2.37 -4.55 15.12
CA ALA A 186 -2.58 -6.00 14.98
C ALA A 186 -2.93 -6.69 16.30
#